data_AF-A0A2E9Y9W4-F1
#
_entry.id   AF-A0A2E9Y9W4-F1
#
_cell.length_a   1.000
_cell.length_b   1.000
_cell.length_c   1.000
_cell.angle_alpha   90.00
_cell.angle_beta   90.00
_cell.angle_gamma   90.00
#
_symmetry.space_group_name_H-M   'P 1'
#
loop_
_entity.id
_entity.type
_entity.pdbx_description
1 polymer ?
#
loop_
_entity_poly.entity_id
_entity_poly.type
_entity_poly.pdbx_seq_one_letter_code
_entity_poly.pdbx_strand_id
1 'polypeptide(L)'
;MICPKCFDDGQVGRPSKNNIGKVRLFPVGVDTAKELIYARLKIGEPGPGYCHFPAHYDDEYFRQLTAEQIVTRFSKGYRKREWKKIRARNEALDCRVSALAAYALLNANINQIANRIAMKREAVEPKPEPVSPARRIRRAKQQNWVNGWR
;
A
#
# COMPACT_ATOMS: atom_id res chain seq x y z
N MET A 1 -1.95 -6.93 16.18
CA MET A 1 -1.09 -8.13 16.04
C MET A 1 -1.56 -8.92 14.84
N ILE A 2 -0.81 -8.91 13.74
CA ILE A 2 -1.12 -9.73 12.56
C ILE A 2 -0.56 -11.12 12.85
N CYS A 3 -1.44 -12.13 12.85
CA CYS A 3 -1.09 -13.52 13.15
C CYS A 3 -0.04 -14.03 12.13
N PRO A 4 1.13 -14.54 12.57
CA PRO A 4 2.17 -15.05 11.67
C PRO A 4 1.75 -16.31 10.90
N LYS A 5 0.63 -16.96 11.27
CA LYS A 5 0.05 -18.10 10.54
C LYS A 5 -0.85 -17.68 9.37
N CYS A 6 -1.10 -16.37 9.19
CA CYS A 6 -1.85 -15.85 8.05
C CYS A 6 -0.95 -15.52 6.84
N PHE A 7 0.37 -15.73 6.93
CA PHE A 7 1.32 -15.42 5.84
C PHE A 7 1.61 -16.62 4.92
N ASP A 8 0.98 -17.77 5.16
CA ASP A 8 0.90 -18.88 4.20
C ASP A 8 -0.30 -18.67 3.27
N ASP A 9 -0.39 -17.50 2.60
CA ASP A 9 -1.51 -17.13 1.73
C ASP A 9 -1.62 -18.00 0.45
N GLY A 10 -0.83 -19.08 0.32
CA GLY A 10 -0.91 -20.05 -0.78
C GLY A 10 -0.58 -19.49 -2.17
N GLN A 11 -0.21 -18.21 -2.26
CA GLN A 11 0.02 -17.52 -3.52
C GLN A 11 1.42 -17.75 -4.09
N VAL A 12 2.41 -18.10 -3.27
CA VAL A 12 3.76 -18.44 -3.75
C VAL A 12 4.14 -19.80 -3.16
N GLY A 13 4.44 -20.76 -4.03
CA GLY A 13 4.84 -22.10 -3.62
C GLY A 13 6.35 -22.22 -3.37
N ARG A 14 6.77 -23.42 -2.96
CA ARG A 14 8.17 -23.71 -2.67
C ARG A 14 9.04 -23.58 -3.92
N PRO A 15 10.26 -23.01 -3.80
CA PRO A 15 11.15 -22.87 -4.94
C PRO A 15 11.56 -24.23 -5.50
N SER A 16 11.53 -24.36 -6.81
CA SER A 16 12.07 -25.49 -7.55
C SER A 16 13.30 -25.07 -8.37
N LYS A 17 14.29 -25.95 -8.47
CA LYS A 17 15.45 -25.79 -9.36
C LYS A 17 15.40 -26.72 -10.57
N ASN A 18 14.27 -27.42 -10.76
CA ASN A 18 14.08 -28.36 -11.86
C ASN A 18 13.73 -27.61 -13.15
N ASN A 19 14.69 -26.88 -13.70
CA ASN A 19 14.63 -26.20 -14.99
C ASN A 19 16.00 -26.22 -15.65
N ILE A 20 16.03 -26.00 -16.97
CA ILE A 20 17.23 -26.05 -17.81
C ILE A 20 18.35 -25.15 -17.25
N GLY A 21 18.00 -23.98 -16.72
CA GLY A 21 18.95 -23.03 -16.15
C GLY A 21 19.38 -23.30 -14.70
N LYS A 22 18.85 -24.33 -14.03
CA LYS A 22 19.06 -24.62 -12.59
C LYS A 22 18.79 -23.41 -11.67
N VAL A 23 17.94 -22.47 -12.10
CA VAL A 23 17.59 -21.25 -11.37
C VAL A 23 16.51 -21.56 -10.34
N ARG A 24 16.42 -20.81 -9.24
CA ARG A 24 15.30 -20.92 -8.31
C ARG A 24 14.03 -20.32 -8.93
N LEU A 25 13.06 -21.15 -9.27
CA LEU A 25 11.74 -20.75 -9.74
C LEU A 25 10.74 -20.87 -8.61
N PHE A 26 10.00 -19.79 -8.36
CA PHE A 26 8.93 -19.75 -7.37
C PHE A 26 7.60 -19.81 -8.13
N PRO A 27 6.82 -20.91 -7.99
CA PRO A 27 5.52 -20.99 -8.64
C PRO A 27 4.55 -20.00 -7.99
N VAL A 28 3.83 -19.23 -8.81
CA VAL A 28 2.85 -18.24 -8.35
C VAL A 28 1.44 -18.77 -8.61
N GLY A 29 0.64 -18.89 -7.55
CA GLY A 29 -0.78 -19.22 -7.58
C GLY A 29 -1.63 -18.03 -8.03
N VAL A 30 -1.66 -17.80 -9.34
CA VAL A 30 -2.34 -16.65 -9.97
C VAL A 30 -3.83 -16.60 -9.63
N ASP A 31 -4.52 -17.74 -9.61
CA ASP A 31 -5.94 -17.81 -9.30
C ASP A 31 -6.23 -17.36 -7.87
N THR A 32 -5.46 -17.85 -6.89
CA THR A 32 -5.56 -17.45 -5.48
C THR A 32 -5.26 -15.96 -5.31
N ALA A 33 -4.25 -15.44 -6.00
CA ALA A 33 -3.90 -14.02 -5.97
C ALA A 33 -5.04 -13.15 -6.51
N LYS A 34 -5.67 -13.56 -7.64
CA LYS A 34 -6.83 -12.89 -8.21
C LYS A 34 -8.01 -12.93 -7.23
N GLU A 35 -8.32 -14.08 -6.63
CA GLU A 35 -9.40 -14.17 -5.63
C GLU A 35 -9.17 -13.22 -4.45
N LEU A 36 -7.95 -13.13 -3.92
CA LEU A 36 -7.61 -12.20 -2.84
C LEU A 36 -7.74 -10.74 -3.27
N ILE A 37 -7.26 -10.39 -4.47
CA ILE A 37 -7.39 -9.03 -5.01
C ILE A 37 -8.86 -8.66 -5.11
N TYR A 38 -9.70 -9.51 -5.69
CA TYR A 38 -11.13 -9.24 -5.83
C TYR A 38 -11.84 -9.17 -4.48
N ALA A 39 -11.43 -9.97 -3.49
CA ALA A 39 -11.94 -9.85 -2.13
C ALA A 39 -11.59 -8.49 -1.50
N ARG A 40 -10.36 -8.01 -1.70
CA ARG A 40 -9.90 -6.70 -1.19
C ARG A 40 -10.54 -5.51 -1.91
N LEU A 41 -10.83 -5.62 -3.20
CA LEU A 41 -11.53 -4.57 -3.96
C LEU A 41 -12.97 -4.33 -3.48
N LYS A 42 -13.58 -5.29 -2.76
CA LYS A 42 -14.91 -5.12 -2.16
C LYS A 42 -14.90 -4.32 -0.86
N ILE A 43 -13.73 -4.06 -0.28
CA ILE A 43 -13.60 -3.30 0.97
C ILE A 43 -13.72 -1.82 0.62
N GLY A 44 -14.84 -1.19 0.99
CA GLY A 44 -15.12 0.22 0.68
C GLY A 44 -14.58 1.21 1.71
N GLU A 45 -14.34 0.76 2.95
CA GLU A 45 -13.91 1.62 4.04
C GLU A 45 -12.40 1.50 4.29
N PRO A 46 -11.70 2.61 4.58
CA PRO A 46 -10.28 2.58 4.95
C PRO A 46 -10.02 1.66 6.14
N GLY A 47 -9.14 0.69 5.96
CA GLY A 47 -8.83 -0.31 6.98
C GLY A 47 -7.96 -1.44 6.45
N PRO A 48 -7.75 -2.50 7.25
CA PRO A 48 -6.98 -3.66 6.82
C PRO A 48 -7.51 -4.26 5.52
N GLY A 49 -6.65 -4.38 4.51
CA GLY A 49 -7.01 -4.93 3.20
C GLY A 49 -7.65 -3.93 2.23
N TYR A 50 -7.92 -2.69 2.66
CA TYR A 50 -8.40 -1.63 1.78
C TYR A 50 -7.39 -1.31 0.67
N CYS A 51 -7.87 -1.15 -0.55
CA CYS A 51 -7.04 -0.85 -1.71
C CYS A 51 -6.91 0.66 -1.91
N HIS A 52 -5.75 1.22 -1.59
CA HIS A 52 -5.42 2.60 -1.92
C HIS A 52 -5.02 2.73 -3.40
N PHE A 53 -5.56 3.74 -4.07
CA PHE A 53 -5.23 4.08 -5.46
C PHE A 53 -4.79 5.54 -5.56
N PRO A 54 -3.81 5.86 -6.42
CA PRO A 54 -3.47 7.24 -6.73
C PRO A 54 -4.63 7.98 -7.40
N ALA A 55 -4.77 9.28 -7.10
CA ALA A 55 -5.86 10.11 -7.64
C ALA A 55 -5.80 10.34 -9.16
N HIS A 56 -4.66 10.05 -9.80
CA HIS A 56 -4.46 10.25 -11.24
C HIS A 56 -4.79 9.01 -12.09
N TYR A 57 -5.21 7.89 -11.49
CA TYR A 57 -5.63 6.73 -12.24
C TYR A 57 -6.99 6.99 -12.90
N ASP A 58 -7.10 6.65 -14.17
CA ASP A 58 -8.30 6.82 -14.97
C ASP A 58 -9.23 5.59 -14.88
N ASP A 59 -10.43 5.72 -15.43
CA ASP A 59 -11.41 4.64 -15.50
C ASP A 59 -10.87 3.41 -16.26
N GLU A 60 -9.98 3.62 -17.23
CA GLU A 60 -9.40 2.53 -18.02
C GLU A 60 -8.54 1.62 -17.15
N TYR A 61 -7.76 2.17 -16.22
CA TYR A 61 -7.04 1.39 -15.22
C TYR A 61 -7.98 0.45 -14.44
N PHE A 62 -9.12 0.96 -13.95
CA PHE A 62 -10.07 0.15 -13.18
C PHE A 62 -10.81 -0.89 -14.04
N ARG A 63 -11.05 -0.58 -15.31
CA ARG A 63 -11.56 -1.56 -16.29
C ARG A 63 -10.56 -2.69 -16.53
N GLN A 64 -9.27 -2.38 -16.61
CA GLN A 64 -8.23 -3.40 -16.76
C GLN A 64 -8.01 -4.19 -15.48
N LEU A 65 -8.10 -3.56 -14.30
CA LEU A 65 -7.99 -4.21 -13.00
C LEU A 65 -9.11 -5.24 -12.79
N THR A 66 -10.27 -5.00 -13.38
CA THR A 66 -11.44 -5.88 -13.34
C THR A 66 -11.69 -6.62 -14.67
N ALA A 67 -10.65 -6.80 -15.49
CA ALA A 67 -10.76 -7.36 -16.85
C ALA A 67 -11.06 -8.86 -16.92
N GLU A 68 -11.15 -9.54 -15.79
CA GLU A 68 -11.47 -10.96 -15.70
C GLU A 68 -12.65 -11.19 -14.76
N GLN A 69 -13.37 -12.30 -14.93
CA GLN A 69 -14.38 -12.71 -13.98
C GLN A 69 -14.34 -14.22 -13.78
N ILE A 70 -14.77 -14.67 -12.61
CA ILE A 70 -14.94 -16.09 -12.34
C ILE A 70 -16.25 -16.53 -12.97
N VAL A 71 -16.17 -17.44 -13.94
CA VAL A 71 -17.33 -18.12 -14.50
C VAL A 71 -17.39 -19.55 -14.00
N THR A 72 -18.62 -20.02 -13.80
CA THR A 72 -18.87 -21.40 -13.42
C THR A 72 -19.27 -22.18 -14.66
N ARG A 73 -18.43 -23.12 -15.10
CA ARG A 73 -18.69 -23.95 -16.27
C ARG A 73 -18.88 -25.40 -15.86
N PHE A 74 -19.86 -26.05 -16.47
CA PHE A 74 -20.05 -27.49 -16.32
C PHE A 74 -19.24 -28.23 -17.39
N SER A 75 -18.38 -29.14 -16.96
CA SER A 75 -17.61 -30.03 -17.85
C SER A 75 -17.75 -31.45 -17.36
N LYS A 76 -18.24 -32.34 -18.23
CA LYS A 76 -18.48 -33.77 -17.93
C LYS A 76 -19.32 -34.00 -16.66
N GLY A 77 -20.34 -33.16 -16.43
CA GLY A 77 -21.22 -33.26 -15.25
C GLY A 77 -20.66 -32.62 -13.96
N TYR A 78 -19.40 -32.16 -13.97
CA TYR A 78 -18.79 -31.49 -12.82
C TYR A 78 -18.75 -29.98 -12.99
N ARG A 79 -19.01 -29.25 -11.91
CA ARG A 79 -18.96 -27.80 -11.85
C ARG A 79 -17.52 -27.33 -11.61
N LYS A 80 -16.95 -26.58 -12.54
CA LYS A 80 -15.60 -26.01 -12.45
C LYS A 80 -15.67 -24.48 -12.47
N ARG A 81 -14.94 -23.82 -11.56
CA ARG A 81 -14.73 -22.36 -11.58
C ARG A 81 -13.50 -22.08 -12.44
N GLU A 82 -13.64 -21.16 -13.38
CA GLU A 82 -12.54 -20.73 -14.26
C GLU A 82 -12.55 -19.20 -14.38
N TRP A 83 -11.36 -18.59 -14.38
CA TRP A 83 -11.21 -17.18 -14.68
C TRP A 83 -11.31 -16.97 -16.19
N LYS A 84 -12.29 -16.16 -16.61
CA LYS A 84 -12.51 -15.79 -18.01
C LYS A 84 -12.20 -14.32 -18.20
N LYS A 85 -11.32 -14.04 -19.16
CA LYS A 85 -11.02 -12.68 -19.62
C LYS A 85 -12.24 -12.09 -20.35
N ILE A 86 -12.71 -10.94 -19.88
CA ILE A 86 -13.88 -10.22 -20.41
C ILE A 86 -13.51 -8.97 -21.21
N ARG A 87 -12.27 -8.48 -21.08
CA ARG A 87 -11.75 -7.32 -21.82
C ARG A 87 -10.43 -7.67 -22.50
N ALA A 88 -10.09 -6.98 -23.58
CA ALA A 88 -8.86 -7.25 -24.33
C ALA A 88 -7.58 -6.93 -23.54
N ARG A 89 -7.59 -5.84 -22.74
CA ARG A 89 -6.47 -5.41 -21.91
C ARG A 89 -6.70 -5.77 -20.43
N ASN A 90 -5.69 -6.36 -19.79
CA ASN A 90 -5.73 -6.80 -18.39
C ASN A 90 -4.39 -6.54 -17.65
N GLU A 91 -3.55 -5.64 -18.18
CA GLU A 91 -2.21 -5.37 -17.67
C GLU A 91 -2.24 -4.91 -16.22
N ALA A 92 -3.20 -4.05 -15.85
CA ALA A 92 -3.37 -3.59 -14.47
C ALA A 92 -3.62 -4.73 -13.47
N LEU A 93 -4.40 -5.75 -13.85
CA LEU A 93 -4.64 -6.92 -13.01
C LEU A 93 -3.38 -7.78 -12.88
N ASP A 94 -2.71 -8.07 -13.99
CA ASP A 94 -1.51 -8.92 -14.02
C ASP A 94 -0.31 -8.26 -13.30
N CYS A 95 -0.17 -6.94 -13.42
CA CYS A 95 0.80 -6.16 -12.65
C CYS A 95 0.51 -6.25 -11.16
N ARG A 96 -0.76 -6.16 -10.73
CA ARG A 96 -1.12 -6.26 -9.32
C ARG A 96 -0.91 -7.66 -8.75
N VAL A 97 -1.18 -8.71 -9.52
CA VAL A 97 -0.85 -10.10 -9.16
C VAL A 97 0.67 -10.25 -8.99
N SER A 98 1.45 -9.78 -9.96
CA SER A 98 2.91 -9.85 -9.91
C SER A 98 3.48 -9.10 -8.71
N ALA A 99 2.96 -7.89 -8.43
CA ALA A 99 3.37 -7.09 -7.27
C ALA A 99 3.04 -7.80 -5.94
N LEU A 100 1.86 -8.43 -5.85
CA LEU A 100 1.46 -9.19 -4.67
C LEU A 100 2.34 -10.42 -4.45
N ALA A 101 2.69 -11.14 -5.52
CA ALA A 101 3.62 -12.27 -5.47
C ALA A 101 5.03 -11.83 -5.04
N ALA A 102 5.54 -10.73 -5.61
CA ALA A 102 6.83 -10.16 -5.22
C ALA A 102 6.84 -9.72 -3.75
N TYR A 103 5.74 -9.12 -3.28
CA TYR A 103 5.56 -8.73 -1.88
C TYR A 103 5.60 -9.95 -0.94
N ALA A 104 4.90 -11.03 -1.29
CA ALA A 104 4.93 -12.27 -0.52
C ALA A 104 6.35 -12.89 -0.48
N LEU A 105 7.03 -12.90 -1.64
CA LEU A 105 8.39 -13.43 -1.75
C LEU A 105 9.43 -12.64 -0.94
N LEU A 106 9.26 -11.31 -0.86
CA LEU A 106 10.15 -10.43 -0.09
C LEU A 106 10.09 -10.74 1.41
N ASN A 107 8.97 -11.29 1.90
CA ASN A 107 8.71 -11.59 3.31
C ASN A 107 9.11 -10.43 4.24
N ALA A 108 8.76 -9.20 3.83
CA ALA A 108 9.15 -7.99 4.54
C ALA A 108 8.36 -7.84 5.84
N ASN A 109 9.05 -7.55 6.94
CA ASN A 109 8.41 -7.21 8.21
C ASN A 109 7.80 -5.80 8.13
N ILE A 110 6.53 -5.71 7.73
CA ILE A 110 5.84 -4.43 7.55
C ILE A 110 5.83 -3.61 8.84
N ASN A 111 5.65 -4.25 10.00
CA ASN A 111 5.56 -3.53 11.27
C ASN A 111 6.86 -2.79 11.57
N GLN A 112 8.01 -3.42 11.32
CA GLN A 112 9.30 -2.75 11.47
C GLN A 112 9.49 -1.60 10.47
N ILE A 113 9.04 -1.78 9.22
CA ILE A 113 9.11 -0.73 8.20
C ILE A 113 8.23 0.46 8.60
N ALA A 114 7.00 0.20 9.05
CA ALA A 114 6.07 1.22 9.52
C ALA A 114 6.65 2.01 10.69
N ASN A 115 7.24 1.33 11.68
CA ASN A 115 7.90 1.97 12.82
C ASN A 115 9.04 2.90 12.38
N ARG A 116 9.88 2.45 11.43
CA ARG A 116 10.98 3.30 10.89
C ARG A 116 10.45 4.52 10.16
N ILE A 117 9.37 4.38 9.38
CA ILE A 117 8.74 5.50 8.67
C ILE A 117 8.14 6.50 9.66
N ALA A 118 7.47 6.02 10.71
CA ALA A 118 6.92 6.85 11.78
C ALA A 118 8.01 7.66 12.49
N MET A 119 9.09 7.00 12.94
CA MET A 119 10.24 7.68 13.56
C MET A 119 10.87 8.74 12.65
N LYS A 120 10.99 8.45 11.35
CA LYS A 120 11.52 9.42 10.38
C LYS A 120 10.60 10.63 10.21
N ARG A 121 9.27 10.42 10.19
CA ARG A 121 8.29 11.51 10.13
C ARG A 121 8.38 12.40 11.37
N GLU A 122 8.43 11.80 12.56
CA GLU A 122 8.59 12.53 13.83
C GLU A 122 9.88 13.36 13.88
N ALA A 123 10.97 12.87 13.27
CA ALA A 123 12.22 13.61 13.18
C ALA A 123 12.20 14.78 12.18
N VAL A 124 11.26 14.78 11.21
CA VAL A 124 11.13 15.83 10.18
C VAL A 124 10.09 16.88 10.56
N GLU A 125 9.13 16.55 11.43
CA GLU A 125 8.24 17.57 11.98
C GLU A 125 9.07 18.59 12.75
N PRO A 126 8.96 19.90 12.43
CA PRO A 126 9.68 20.92 13.14
C PRO A 126 9.23 20.88 14.59
N LYS A 127 10.12 20.43 15.47
CA LYS A 127 9.94 20.54 16.92
C LYS A 127 9.56 22.01 17.17
N PRO A 128 8.44 22.32 17.86
CA PRO A 128 8.04 23.70 18.08
C PRO A 128 9.23 24.41 18.73
N GLU A 129 9.82 25.36 17.99
CA GLU A 129 10.90 26.16 18.54
C GLU A 129 10.36 26.78 19.83
N PRO A 130 11.11 26.71 20.95
CA PRO A 130 10.67 27.35 22.17
C PRO A 130 10.45 28.82 21.82
N VAL A 131 9.20 29.26 21.83
CA VAL A 131 8.82 30.63 21.51
C VAL A 131 9.58 31.48 22.52
N SER A 132 10.72 32.04 22.09
CA SER A 132 11.52 32.87 22.98
C SER A 132 10.58 33.97 23.45
N PRO A 133 10.38 34.14 24.78
CA PRO A 133 9.40 35.09 25.26
C PRO A 133 9.77 36.44 24.63
N ALA A 134 8.84 36.98 23.83
CA ALA A 134 9.06 38.17 23.04
C ALA A 134 9.78 39.20 23.90
N ARG A 135 11.01 39.56 23.51
CA ARG A 135 11.86 40.46 24.29
C ARG A 135 11.05 41.73 24.51
N ARG A 136 10.55 41.91 25.74
CA ARG A 136 9.63 43.01 26.08
C ARG A 136 10.36 44.30 25.76
N ILE A 137 10.01 44.93 24.63
CA ILE A 137 10.60 46.20 24.23
C ILE A 137 10.23 47.19 25.33
N ARG A 138 11.18 47.52 26.20
CA ARG A 138 11.00 48.61 27.16
C ARG A 138 10.89 49.87 26.31
N ARG A 139 9.67 50.39 26.12
CA ARG A 139 9.48 51.72 25.55
C ARG A 139 10.28 52.69 26.42
N ALA A 140 11.30 53.31 25.82
CA ALA A 140 12.03 54.37 26.49
C ALA A 140 11.03 55.44 26.89
N LYS A 141 11.06 55.83 28.16
CA LYS A 141 10.21 56.89 28.71
C LYS A 141 10.55 58.17 27.94
N GLN A 142 9.63 58.65 27.10
CA GLN A 142 9.81 59.95 26.46
C GLN A 142 9.93 60.98 27.58
N GLN A 143 11.09 61.61 27.67
CA GLN A 143 11.28 62.81 28.50
C GLN A 143 10.47 63.93 27.84
N ASN A 144 9.40 64.37 28.49
CA ASN A 144 8.67 65.58 28.10
C ASN A 144 9.61 66.78 28.27
N TRP A 145 10.11 67.29 27.14
CA TRP A 145 11.02 68.44 27.05
C TRP A 145 10.54 69.69 27.83
N VAL A 146 9.22 69.80 28.07
CA VAL A 146 8.58 70.91 28.78
C VAL A 146 8.90 70.97 30.28
N ASN A 147 9.35 69.87 30.91
CA ASN A 147 9.58 69.84 32.37
C ASN A 147 11.06 69.97 32.79
N GLY A 148 11.97 70.29 31.87
CA GLY A 148 13.43 70.32 32.11
C GLY A 148 14.04 71.68 32.46
N TRP A 149 13.23 72.74 32.59
CA TRP A 149 13.71 74.11 32.85
C TRP A 149 12.99 74.73 34.04
N ARG A 150 13.39 74.34 35.25
CA ARG A 150 13.32 75.19 36.44
C ARG A 150 14.38 74.76 37.43
#